data_AF-A0A7L4GSN9-F1
#
_entry.id   AF-A0A7L4GSN9-F1
#
_cell.length_a   1.000
_cell.length_b   1.000
_cell.length_c   1.000
_cell.angle_alpha   90.00
_cell.angle_beta   90.00
_cell.angle_gamma   90.00
#
_symmetry.space_group_name_H-M   'P 1'
#
loop_
_entity.id
_entity.type
_entity.pdbx_description
1 polymer ?
#
loop_
_entity_poly.entity_id
_entity_poly.type
_entity_poly.pdbx_seq_one_letter_code
_entity_poly.pdbx_strand_id
1 'polypeptide(L)'
;PAKGPLQSVQVFGRKKTATAVAHCKRGNGLIKVNGRPLEMIEPRTLQYKLLEPVLLLGKERFAGVDIRVRVKGGGHVAQIYGM
;
A
#
# COMPACT_ATOMS: atom_id res chain seq x y z
N PRO A 1 -21.17 -0.76 -23.36
CA PRO A 1 -21.45 -0.49 -21.93
C PRO A 1 -20.45 0.52 -21.34
N ALA A 2 -20.92 1.72 -20.99
CA ALA A 2 -20.12 2.71 -20.28
C ALA A 2 -19.67 2.11 -18.93
N LYS A 3 -18.36 2.12 -18.66
CA LYS A 3 -17.84 1.79 -17.32
C LYS A 3 -18.51 2.74 -16.33
N GLY A 4 -19.25 2.21 -15.37
CA GLY A 4 -19.77 3.00 -14.24
C GLY A 4 -18.64 3.76 -13.54
N PRO A 5 -18.98 4.71 -12.63
CA PRO A 5 -17.97 5.54 -11.97
C PRO A 5 -16.88 4.66 -11.37
N LEU A 6 -15.62 5.03 -11.64
CA LEU A 6 -14.47 4.29 -11.16
C LEU A 6 -14.48 4.33 -9.64
N GLN A 7 -14.84 3.21 -9.01
CA GLN A 7 -14.77 3.03 -7.57
C GLN A 7 -13.30 2.99 -7.16
N SER A 8 -12.78 4.16 -6.81
CA SER A 8 -11.42 4.33 -6.32
C SER A 8 -11.40 5.26 -5.11
N VAL A 9 -10.54 4.93 -4.16
CA VAL A 9 -10.29 5.75 -2.97
C VAL A 9 -8.80 6.08 -2.97
N GLN A 10 -8.47 7.35 -2.78
CA GLN A 10 -7.11 7.81 -2.57
C GLN A 10 -6.96 8.33 -1.15
N VAL A 11 -5.97 7.81 -0.43
CA VAL A 11 -5.62 8.27 0.91
C VAL A 11 -4.13 8.57 0.98
N PHE A 12 -3.72 9.37 1.96
CA PHE A 12 -2.32 9.64 2.22
C PHE A 12 -1.97 9.35 3.68
N GLY A 13 -0.76 8.84 3.88
CA GLY A 13 -0.13 8.66 5.18
C GLY A 13 1.13 9.51 5.26
N ARG A 14 1.42 10.06 6.44
CA ARG A 14 2.62 10.88 6.65
C ARG A 14 3.32 10.47 7.94
N LYS A 15 4.63 10.29 7.85
CA LYS A 15 5.52 10.10 9.00
C LYS A 15 6.77 10.93 8.82
N LYS A 16 7.00 11.90 9.73
CA LYS A 16 8.05 12.91 9.57
C LYS A 16 7.92 13.57 8.18
N THR A 17 8.97 13.48 7.35
CA THR A 17 8.99 14.01 5.97
C THR A 17 8.59 12.98 4.91
N ALA A 18 8.31 11.73 5.29
CA ALA A 18 7.82 10.70 4.37
C ALA A 18 6.32 10.89 4.13
N THR A 19 5.92 10.97 2.86
CA THR A 19 4.52 10.98 2.43
C THR A 19 4.25 9.76 1.56
N ALA A 20 3.30 8.93 1.99
CA ALA A 20 2.76 7.84 1.22
C ALA A 20 1.39 8.21 0.67
N VAL A 21 1.11 7.82 -0.57
CA VAL A 21 -0.19 7.97 -1.21
C VAL A 21 -0.64 6.60 -1.65
N ALA A 22 -1.72 6.11 -1.07
CA ALA A 22 -2.32 4.83 -1.39
C ALA A 22 -3.56 5.05 -2.26
N HIS A 23 -3.62 4.33 -3.37
CA HIS A 23 -4.73 4.34 -4.30
C HIS A 23 -5.34 2.94 -4.36
N CYS A 24 -6.54 2.82 -3.83
CA CYS A 24 -7.32 1.58 -3.78
C CYS A 24 -8.37 1.61 -4.89
N LYS A 25 -8.46 0.54 -5.68
CA LYS A 25 -9.48 0.36 -6.71
C LYS A 25 -10.00 -1.07 -6.68
N ARG A 26 -11.19 -1.32 -7.23
CA ARG A 26 -11.68 -2.69 -7.42
C ARG A 26 -10.70 -3.49 -8.31
N GLY A 27 -10.36 -4.72 -7.91
CA GLY A 27 -9.29 -5.50 -8.53
C GLY A 27 -9.19 -6.92 -8.00
N ASN A 28 -8.00 -7.52 -8.10
CA ASN A 28 -7.74 -8.95 -7.86
C ASN A 28 -6.82 -9.18 -6.64
N GLY A 29 -6.74 -8.24 -5.70
CA GLY A 29 -5.88 -8.38 -4.52
C GLY A 29 -4.42 -7.98 -4.74
N LEU A 30 -4.12 -7.22 -5.80
CA LEU A 30 -2.74 -6.83 -6.09
C LEU A 30 -2.31 -5.68 -5.19
N ILE A 31 -1.34 -5.91 -4.30
CA ILE A 31 -0.75 -4.87 -3.46
C ILE A 31 0.68 -4.57 -3.93
N LYS A 32 0.94 -3.33 -4.33
CA LYS A 32 2.25 -2.86 -4.78
C LYS A 32 2.63 -1.56 -4.10
N VAL A 33 3.90 -1.45 -3.72
CA VAL A 33 4.49 -0.23 -3.16
C VAL A 33 5.64 0.20 -4.07
N ASN A 34 5.60 1.43 -4.56
CA ASN A 34 6.57 1.97 -5.53
C ASN A 34 6.78 1.06 -6.76
N GLY A 35 5.72 0.37 -7.21
CA GLY A 35 5.75 -0.54 -8.35
C GLY A 35 6.28 -1.95 -8.06
N ARG A 36 6.80 -2.19 -6.85
CA ARG A 36 7.32 -3.50 -6.39
C ARG A 36 6.30 -4.21 -5.48
N PRO A 37 6.29 -5.55 -5.43
CA PRO A 37 5.52 -6.29 -4.42
C PRO A 37 6.01 -5.97 -3.01
N LEU A 38 5.13 -6.11 -2.01
CA LEU A 38 5.43 -5.92 -0.58
C LEU A 38 6.65 -6.71 -0.11
N GLU A 39 6.84 -7.92 -0.64
CA GLU A 39 7.92 -8.83 -0.22
C GLU A 39 9.31 -8.41 -0.69
N MET A 40 9.39 -7.53 -1.69
CA MET A 40 10.65 -7.07 -2.27
C MET A 40 11.07 -5.69 -1.74
N ILE A 41 10.41 -5.18 -0.69
CA ILE A 41 10.75 -3.89 -0.10
C ILE A 41 11.87 -4.07 0.92
N GLU A 42 12.90 -3.24 0.78
CA GLU A 42 13.99 -3.13 1.74
C GLU A 42 13.74 -2.01 2.74
N PRO A 43 14.27 -2.12 3.98
CA PRO A 43 15.04 -3.23 4.53
C PRO A 43 14.18 -4.40 5.04
N ARG A 44 14.68 -5.64 4.89
CA ARG A 44 13.97 -6.88 5.29
C ARG A 44 13.58 -6.93 6.77
N THR A 45 14.33 -6.27 7.65
CA THR A 45 14.03 -6.22 9.09
C THR A 45 12.69 -5.57 9.40
N LEU A 46 12.21 -4.67 8.52
CA LEU A 46 10.94 -3.97 8.67
C LEU A 46 9.82 -4.57 7.80
N GLN A 47 10.08 -5.70 7.13
CA GLN A 47 9.12 -6.37 6.25
C GLN A 47 7.87 -6.85 7.00
N TYR A 48 8.01 -7.26 8.26
CA TYR A 48 6.85 -7.61 9.08
C TYR A 48 5.90 -6.43 9.32
N LYS A 49 6.44 -5.21 9.41
CA LYS A 49 5.62 -4.00 9.58
C LYS A 49 4.77 -3.70 8.34
N LEU A 50 5.28 -4.02 7.16
CA LEU A 50 4.57 -3.95 5.88
C LEU A 50 3.42 -4.96 5.78
N LEU A 51 3.59 -6.14 6.36
CA LEU A 51 2.60 -7.22 6.28
C LEU A 51 1.53 -7.16 7.39
N GLU A 52 1.78 -6.43 8.48
CA GLU A 52 0.86 -6.29 9.61
C GLU A 52 -0.62 -6.04 9.22
N PRO A 53 -0.97 -5.08 8.34
CA PRO A 53 -2.37 -4.85 7.98
C PRO A 53 -3.00 -6.05 7.24
N VAL A 54 -2.22 -6.75 6.42
CA VAL A 54 -2.69 -7.94 5.68
C VAL A 54 -2.83 -9.14 6.60
N LEU A 55 -1.90 -9.31 7.54
CA LEU A 55 -1.92 -10.39 8.54
C LEU A 55 -3.04 -10.19 9.55
N LEU A 56 -3.32 -8.95 9.96
CA LEU A 56 -4.36 -8.63 10.94
C LEU A 56 -5.77 -8.75 10.37
N LEU A 57 -5.99 -8.27 9.14
CA LEU A 57 -7.32 -8.23 8.53
C LEU A 57 -7.65 -9.45 7.65
N GLY A 58 -6.65 -10.28 7.35
CA GLY A 58 -6.77 -11.44 6.47
C GLY A 58 -6.66 -11.07 4.99
N LYS A 59 -6.07 -11.97 4.18
CA LYS A 59 -5.89 -11.77 2.74
C LYS A 59 -7.23 -11.71 1.98
N GLU A 60 -8.25 -12.38 2.50
CA GLU A 60 -9.59 -12.45 1.92
C GLU A 60 -10.25 -11.08 1.79
N ARG A 61 -9.99 -10.15 2.73
CA ARG A 61 -10.53 -8.79 2.68
C ARG A 61 -9.89 -7.95 1.58
N PHE A 62 -8.69 -8.30 1.15
CA PHE A 62 -7.97 -7.60 0.08
C PHE A 62 -8.19 -8.22 -1.29
N ALA A 63 -8.65 -9.46 -1.40
CA ALA A 63 -8.79 -10.19 -2.67
C ALA A 63 -9.64 -9.47 -3.73
N GLY A 64 -10.59 -8.61 -3.34
CA GLY A 64 -11.45 -7.84 -4.24
C GLY A 64 -10.93 -6.45 -4.64
N VAL A 65 -9.76 -6.03 -4.15
CA VAL A 65 -9.20 -4.69 -4.37
C VAL A 65 -7.73 -4.72 -4.74
N ASP A 66 -7.32 -3.85 -5.67
CA ASP A 66 -5.92 -3.58 -5.94
C ASP A 66 -5.50 -2.30 -5.20
N ILE A 67 -4.36 -2.37 -4.51
CA ILE A 67 -3.78 -1.26 -3.77
C ILE A 67 -2.43 -0.91 -4.36
N ARG A 68 -2.28 0.36 -4.77
CA ARG A 68 -1.01 0.91 -5.24
C ARG A 68 -0.58 2.04 -4.33
N VAL A 69 0.55 1.85 -3.66
CA VAL A 69 1.12 2.86 -2.77
C VAL A 69 2.34 3.48 -3.43
N ARG A 70 2.43 4.81 -3.40
CA ARG A 70 3.63 5.57 -3.79
C ARG A 70 4.15 6.32 -2.59
N VAL A 71 5.41 6.11 -2.22
CA VAL A 71 6.03 6.78 -1.08
C VAL A 71 7.19 7.64 -1.55
N LYS A 72 7.26 8.88 -1.06
CA LYS A 72 8.34 9.84 -1.33
C LYS A 72 8.76 10.58 -0.06
N GLY A 73 10.02 10.99 -0.01
CA GLY A 73 10.59 11.75 1.12
C GLY A 73 10.90 10.87 2.34
N GLY A 74 11.56 11.45 3.34
CA GLY A 74 12.02 10.73 4.54
C GLY A 74 13.08 9.66 4.27
N GLY A 75 13.42 8.90 5.32
CA GLY A 75 14.31 7.73 5.24
C GLY A 75 13.55 6.41 5.25
N HIS A 76 14.25 5.29 5.01
CA HIS A 76 13.66 3.95 4.87
C HIS A 76 12.66 3.59 5.99
N VAL A 77 13.02 3.85 7.25
CA VAL A 77 12.14 3.59 8.40
C VAL A 77 10.89 4.46 8.35
N ALA A 78 11.03 5.77 8.14
CA ALA A 78 9.90 6.69 8.11
C ALA A 78 8.92 6.37 6.97
N GLN A 79 9.44 5.94 5.82
CA GLN A 79 8.63 5.52 4.68
C GLN A 79 7.77 4.29 5.00
N ILE A 80 8.33 3.30 5.70
CA ILE A 80 7.60 2.11 6.12
C ILE A 80 6.55 2.46 7.18
N TYR A 81 6.81 3.38 8.10
CA TYR A 81 5.78 3.76 9.09
C TYR A 81 4.72 4.73 8.55
N GLY A 82 5.01 5.44 7.46
CA GLY A 82 4.10 6.41 6.86
C GLY A 82 3.16 5.82 5.81
N MET A 83 3.32 4.54 5.47
CA MET A 83 2.52 3.83 4.47
C MET A 83 1.12 3.48 4.94
#